data_AF-A0A6G1PTK3-F1
#
_entry.id   AF-A0A6G1PTK3-F1
#
_cell.length_a   1.000
_cell.length_b   1.000
_cell.length_c   1.000
_cell.angle_alpha   90.00
_cell.angle_beta   90.00
_cell.angle_gamma   90.00
#
_symmetry.space_group_name_H-M   'P 1'
#
loop_
_entity.id
_entity.type
_entity.pdbx_description
1 polymer ?
#
loop_
_entity_poly.entity_id
_entity_poly.type
_entity_poly.pdbx_seq_one_letter_code
_entity_poly.pdbx_strand_id
1 'polypeptide(L)'
;MAAPDSTETIVIPRKKTWNKEAVLEALASTVSRDPTAYPYQFQDDPYLSPRTSSEFKLYSLSQESGRAAAKYFVNNNPKFFTKDFAEPHIPCLMPETVSLHLEEVSEEALKERINLRKVSAAVDMYDQLLQAGTAVSMETIHDLLDLISLYCDKNPVQDGGPQTEDSEESGEEVKRRKGRVRRATDYLRSIWKDGNNAERIFNLLPDRDTRCYSALIRGMVKHGAHAKAFNVYTDLLNNRLTADVHIFNALISAAPDVRDKYTERWDLVAELLKQMSQQKVQPNLLTFNSVLKALRRCGPLARTQSLQTLNEMKALGIAPSLATFDHILAVFYRAANSGESDTDILQEVMSEVDGGTLTCQDPDDVLFFSSAMRICLDNKDLELSYKVQSLVEVGENWRMLGDSYQCSIYYGRFFNLLCMMEHIDVVMKWYRRLIPSLYYPNPQGLKDLLQALETDSRLDLLPAIWKDIRSLGHDNKLDVVEEVLTLMAREKHSPEVQESFAQCALDVKTVFDGNRGRPSLEWSTSILSNITSLLLRANKTQQAWAMLQLFQSNNRVPPEGLMNEFLSVCHNNGSARGAVDLVQLSAAFCLPATSKLAKRTLAEFDLTEEQRSILSELESAGETFD
;
A
#
# COMPACT_ATOMS: atom_id res chain seq x y z
N MET A 1 25.82 -60.45 -59.86
CA MET A 1 25.28 -59.14 -59.45
C MET A 1 24.74 -59.29 -58.05
N ALA A 2 25.47 -58.85 -57.04
CA ALA A 2 24.99 -58.70 -55.66
C ALA A 2 24.95 -57.20 -55.36
N ALA A 3 23.79 -56.69 -54.96
CA ALA A 3 23.58 -55.29 -54.62
C ALA A 3 24.37 -54.94 -53.35
N PRO A 4 24.89 -53.70 -53.21
CA PRO A 4 25.58 -53.29 -52.00
C PRO A 4 24.55 -53.06 -50.88
N ASP A 5 24.79 -53.67 -49.72
CA ASP A 5 24.06 -53.43 -48.48
C ASP A 5 24.07 -51.93 -48.16
N SER A 6 22.91 -51.28 -48.31
CA SER A 6 22.66 -49.94 -47.80
C SER A 6 22.61 -50.02 -46.28
N THR A 7 23.73 -49.75 -45.61
CA THR A 7 23.78 -49.64 -44.16
C THR A 7 22.92 -48.44 -43.72
N GLU A 8 21.68 -48.70 -43.31
CA GLU A 8 20.79 -47.69 -42.73
C GLU A 8 21.42 -47.12 -41.46
N THR A 9 21.85 -45.86 -41.51
CA THR A 9 22.41 -45.16 -40.36
C THR A 9 21.28 -44.62 -39.48
N ILE A 10 21.13 -45.18 -38.28
CA ILE A 10 20.17 -44.69 -37.28
C ILE A 10 20.73 -43.41 -36.63
N VAL A 11 20.05 -42.28 -36.78
CA VAL A 11 20.39 -41.01 -36.12
C VAL A 11 19.67 -40.92 -34.78
N ILE A 12 20.41 -41.11 -33.68
CA ILE A 12 19.87 -40.99 -32.32
C ILE A 12 19.78 -39.51 -31.94
N PRO A 13 18.61 -39.02 -31.46
CA PRO A 13 18.47 -37.63 -31.04
C PRO A 13 19.27 -37.34 -29.76
N ARG A 14 19.67 -36.08 -29.59
CA ARG A 14 20.33 -35.64 -28.36
C ARG A 14 19.34 -35.62 -27.20
N LYS A 15 19.76 -36.14 -26.04
CA LYS A 15 19.00 -36.04 -24.78
C LYS A 15 18.91 -34.56 -24.37
N LYS A 16 17.68 -34.07 -24.17
CA LYS A 16 17.44 -32.76 -23.55
C LYS A 16 17.53 -32.89 -22.03
N THR A 17 18.08 -31.88 -21.38
CA THR A 17 18.14 -31.73 -19.92
C THR A 17 17.52 -30.40 -19.53
N TRP A 18 16.84 -30.35 -18.39
CA TRP A 18 16.16 -29.15 -17.90
C TRP A 18 16.24 -29.07 -16.38
N ASN A 19 16.01 -27.88 -15.81
CA ASN A 19 15.93 -27.67 -14.37
C ASN A 19 14.77 -28.46 -13.77
N LYS A 20 14.86 -28.88 -12.50
CA LYS A 20 13.82 -29.61 -11.77
C LYS A 20 12.46 -28.90 -11.77
N GLU A 21 12.46 -27.56 -11.85
CA GLU A 21 11.26 -26.70 -11.85
C GLU A 21 10.74 -26.35 -13.24
N ALA A 22 11.49 -26.64 -14.31
CA ALA A 22 11.18 -26.15 -15.67
C ALA A 22 9.82 -26.61 -16.20
N VAL A 23 9.38 -27.81 -15.82
CA VAL A 23 8.04 -28.32 -16.20
C VAL A 23 6.94 -27.52 -15.49
N LEU A 24 7.14 -27.16 -14.22
CA LEU A 24 6.18 -26.37 -13.45
C LEU A 24 6.12 -24.94 -13.96
N GLU A 25 7.26 -24.33 -14.29
CA GLU A 25 7.33 -23.01 -14.93
C GLU A 25 6.58 -23.00 -16.27
N ALA A 26 6.80 -24.02 -17.10
CA ALA A 26 6.10 -24.16 -18.38
C ALA A 26 4.59 -24.29 -18.19
N LEU A 27 4.13 -25.13 -17.24
CA LEU A 27 2.71 -25.26 -16.92
C LEU A 27 2.11 -23.95 -16.39
N ALA A 28 2.80 -23.26 -15.47
CA ALA A 28 2.36 -21.98 -14.95
C ALA A 28 2.25 -20.92 -16.05
N SER A 29 3.15 -20.92 -17.04
CA SER A 29 3.09 -19.98 -18.18
C SER A 29 1.91 -20.22 -19.12
N THR A 30 1.27 -21.41 -19.07
CA THR A 30 0.11 -21.73 -19.91
C THR A 30 -1.23 -21.26 -19.33
N VAL A 31 -1.24 -20.79 -18.08
CA VAL A 31 -2.46 -20.35 -17.38
C VAL A 31 -2.38 -18.86 -17.05
N SER A 32 -3.47 -18.13 -17.30
CA SER A 32 -3.60 -16.73 -16.87
C SER A 32 -4.16 -16.66 -15.44
N ARG A 33 -3.96 -15.53 -14.76
CA ARG A 33 -4.59 -15.28 -13.45
C ARG A 33 -6.12 -15.37 -13.57
N ASP A 34 -6.75 -16.03 -12.60
CA ASP A 34 -8.20 -15.98 -12.42
C ASP A 34 -8.58 -14.60 -11.84
N PRO A 35 -9.34 -13.77 -12.58
CA PRO A 35 -9.72 -12.45 -12.11
C PRO A 35 -10.79 -12.48 -11.00
N THR A 36 -11.57 -13.56 -10.91
CA THR A 36 -12.68 -13.71 -9.98
C THR A 36 -12.29 -14.32 -8.64
N ALA A 37 -11.14 -15.00 -8.60
CA ALA A 37 -10.62 -15.62 -7.39
C ALA A 37 -9.88 -14.63 -6.49
N TYR A 38 -9.94 -14.89 -5.19
CA TYR A 38 -9.07 -14.24 -4.21
C TYR A 38 -7.62 -14.75 -4.35
N PRO A 39 -6.62 -13.99 -3.85
CA PRO A 39 -5.24 -14.45 -3.86
C PRO A 39 -5.07 -15.83 -3.21
N TYR A 40 -4.32 -16.72 -3.87
CA TYR A 40 -4.14 -18.14 -3.49
C TYR A 40 -3.65 -18.37 -2.05
N GLN A 41 -3.06 -17.37 -1.40
CA GLN A 41 -2.64 -17.45 -0.01
C GLN A 41 -3.81 -17.58 0.99
N PHE A 42 -5.02 -17.21 0.58
CA PHE A 42 -6.22 -17.33 1.40
C PHE A 42 -7.01 -18.59 1.06
N GLN A 43 -7.86 -19.00 1.99
CA GLN A 43 -8.77 -20.12 1.75
C GLN A 43 -9.88 -19.67 0.80
N ASP A 44 -10.20 -20.52 -0.17
CA ASP A 44 -11.31 -20.32 -1.11
C ASP A 44 -12.66 -20.60 -0.42
N ASP A 45 -12.97 -19.73 0.55
CA ASP A 45 -14.18 -19.73 1.35
C ASP A 45 -14.67 -18.28 1.51
N PRO A 46 -15.95 -17.97 1.17
CA PRO A 46 -16.46 -16.61 1.23
C PRO A 46 -16.43 -15.95 2.62
N TYR A 47 -16.44 -16.74 3.70
CA TYR A 47 -16.37 -16.23 5.07
C TYR A 47 -14.93 -15.90 5.49
N LEU A 48 -13.94 -16.64 4.97
CA LEU A 48 -12.52 -16.48 5.30
C LEU A 48 -11.73 -15.63 4.31
N SER A 49 -12.34 -15.31 3.16
CA SER A 49 -11.74 -14.45 2.14
C SER A 49 -11.77 -12.98 2.57
N PRO A 50 -10.66 -12.25 2.45
CA PRO A 50 -10.63 -10.83 2.81
C PRO A 50 -11.46 -10.01 1.82
N ARG A 51 -12.30 -9.13 2.36
CA ARG A 51 -13.17 -8.23 1.57
C ARG A 51 -12.57 -6.84 1.41
N THR A 52 -11.70 -6.44 2.32
CA THR A 52 -11.05 -5.13 2.33
C THR A 52 -9.53 -5.27 2.41
N SER A 53 -8.80 -4.23 2.00
CA SER A 53 -7.34 -4.15 2.16
C SER A 53 -6.91 -4.29 3.64
N SER A 54 -7.71 -3.80 4.58
CA SER A 54 -7.47 -3.96 6.03
C SER A 54 -7.61 -5.40 6.49
N GLU A 55 -8.66 -6.12 6.05
CA GLU A 55 -8.84 -7.55 6.34
C GLU A 55 -7.72 -8.37 5.68
N PHE A 56 -7.35 -8.07 4.44
CA PHE A 56 -6.22 -8.71 3.75
C PHE A 56 -4.94 -8.63 4.60
N LYS A 57 -4.61 -7.42 5.08
CA LYS A 57 -3.43 -7.20 5.91
C LYS A 57 -3.54 -7.93 7.24
N LEU A 58 -4.68 -7.85 7.91
CA LEU A 58 -4.92 -8.52 9.19
C LEU A 58 -4.74 -10.03 9.06
N TYR A 59 -5.39 -10.66 8.07
CA TYR A 59 -5.35 -12.11 7.87
C TYR A 59 -3.94 -12.60 7.51
N SER A 60 -3.24 -11.85 6.65
CA SER A 60 -1.85 -12.16 6.30
C SER A 60 -0.94 -12.10 7.53
N LEU A 61 -1.04 -11.03 8.33
CA LEU A 61 -0.25 -10.88 9.57
C LEU A 61 -0.64 -11.93 10.63
N SER A 62 -1.90 -12.32 10.72
CA SER A 62 -2.34 -13.40 11.61
C SER A 62 -1.74 -14.75 11.20
N GLN A 63 -1.67 -15.05 9.91
CA GLN A 63 -1.02 -16.26 9.40
C GLN A 63 0.49 -16.26 9.68
N GLU A 64 1.17 -15.12 9.46
CA GLU A 64 2.58 -14.96 9.78
C GLU A 64 2.86 -15.08 11.29
N SER A 65 2.01 -14.49 12.12
CA SER A 65 2.07 -14.62 13.58
C SER A 65 1.94 -16.08 14.03
N GLY A 66 1.00 -16.83 13.46
CA GLY A 66 0.88 -18.28 13.71
C GLY A 66 2.12 -19.07 13.29
N ARG A 67 2.70 -18.74 12.12
CA ARG A 67 3.96 -19.35 11.67
C ARG A 67 5.13 -19.02 12.61
N ALA A 68 5.24 -17.78 13.07
CA ALA A 68 6.27 -17.36 14.02
C ALA A 68 6.11 -18.06 15.38
N ALA A 69 4.89 -18.18 15.90
CA ALA A 69 4.59 -18.89 17.14
C ALA A 69 4.94 -20.40 17.03
N ALA A 70 4.62 -21.03 15.90
CA ALA A 70 5.00 -22.42 15.64
C ALA A 70 6.52 -22.57 15.58
N LYS A 71 7.22 -21.69 14.87
CA LYS A 71 8.69 -21.67 14.79
C LYS A 71 9.33 -21.52 16.18
N TYR A 72 8.82 -20.60 16.98
CA TYR A 72 9.25 -20.41 18.37
C TYR A 72 9.08 -21.70 19.20
N PHE A 73 7.93 -22.36 19.10
CA PHE A 73 7.68 -23.61 19.83
C PHE A 73 8.62 -24.74 19.40
N VAL A 74 8.83 -24.92 18.09
CA VAL A 74 9.73 -25.93 17.51
C VAL A 74 11.17 -25.72 18.00
N ASN A 75 11.67 -24.49 17.91
CA ASN A 75 13.04 -24.16 18.27
C ASN A 75 13.30 -24.24 19.79
N ASN A 76 12.30 -23.96 20.62
CA ASN A 76 12.42 -24.10 22.08
C ASN A 76 12.22 -25.53 22.58
N ASN A 77 11.65 -26.42 21.76
CA ASN A 77 11.46 -27.82 22.10
C ASN A 77 12.01 -28.78 21.01
N PRO A 78 13.30 -28.71 20.63
CA PRO A 78 13.84 -29.49 19.51
C PRO A 78 13.66 -30.99 19.68
N LYS A 79 13.68 -31.48 20.93
CA LYS A 79 13.53 -32.89 21.31
C LYS A 79 12.29 -33.58 20.72
N PHE A 80 11.23 -32.84 20.41
CA PHE A 80 10.02 -33.40 19.80
C PHE A 80 10.10 -33.56 18.28
N PHE A 81 11.09 -32.92 17.64
CA PHE A 81 11.21 -32.78 16.19
C PHE A 81 12.54 -33.31 15.65
N THR A 82 13.32 -34.05 16.45
CA THR A 82 14.61 -34.63 16.03
C THR A 82 14.45 -35.85 15.12
N LYS A 83 13.30 -36.52 15.15
CA LYS A 83 13.06 -37.71 14.36
C LYS A 83 12.79 -37.35 12.91
N ASP A 84 13.73 -37.65 12.03
CA ASP A 84 13.59 -37.48 10.59
C ASP A 84 12.96 -38.73 9.95
N PHE A 85 11.91 -38.51 9.16
CA PHE A 85 11.21 -39.55 8.40
C PHE A 85 11.38 -39.36 6.88
N ALA A 86 11.93 -38.23 6.44
CA ALA A 86 12.00 -37.88 5.03
C ALA A 86 13.27 -38.45 4.38
N GLU A 87 13.10 -39.09 3.24
CA GLU A 87 14.20 -39.42 2.33
C GLU A 87 13.93 -38.76 0.97
N PRO A 88 14.73 -37.77 0.56
CA PRO A 88 15.94 -37.26 1.21
C PRO A 88 15.65 -36.39 2.45
N HIS A 89 16.64 -36.30 3.34
CA HIS A 89 16.65 -35.38 4.48
C HIS A 89 16.32 -33.94 4.04
N ILE A 90 15.49 -33.23 4.81
CA ILE A 90 15.03 -31.86 4.51
C ILE A 90 15.48 -30.90 5.62
N PRO A 91 16.66 -30.24 5.48
CA PRO A 91 17.22 -29.39 6.53
C PRO A 91 16.30 -28.23 6.97
N CYS A 92 15.52 -27.65 6.04
CA CYS A 92 14.66 -26.50 6.33
C CYS A 92 13.40 -26.82 7.17
N LEU A 93 13.11 -28.10 7.41
CA LEU A 93 12.01 -28.55 8.28
C LEU A 93 12.49 -29.01 9.66
N MET A 94 13.81 -28.99 9.90
CA MET A 94 14.38 -29.36 11.19
C MET A 94 14.45 -28.15 12.12
N PRO A 95 14.42 -28.36 13.46
CA PRO A 95 14.59 -27.27 14.42
C PRO A 95 15.89 -26.49 14.18
N GLU A 96 15.79 -25.16 14.24
CA GLU A 96 16.98 -24.32 14.21
C GLU A 96 17.66 -24.35 15.58
N THR A 97 18.98 -24.45 15.57
CA THR A 97 19.80 -24.45 16.77
C THR A 97 19.84 -23.04 17.37
N VAL A 98 18.96 -22.73 18.33
CA VAL A 98 18.88 -21.38 18.95
C VAL A 98 19.62 -21.28 20.29
N SER A 99 19.86 -22.41 20.96
CA SER A 99 20.62 -22.47 22.21
C SER A 99 22.12 -22.39 21.99
N LEU A 100 22.83 -21.81 22.96
CA LEU A 100 24.30 -21.84 23.01
C LEU A 100 24.73 -23.24 23.46
N HIS A 101 25.65 -23.87 22.72
CA HIS A 101 26.18 -25.18 23.05
C HIS A 101 27.58 -25.08 23.67
N LEU A 102 28.33 -24.04 23.30
CA LEU A 102 29.68 -23.82 23.80
C LEU A 102 29.65 -22.82 24.96
N GLU A 103 29.74 -23.37 26.17
CA GLU A 103 29.91 -22.60 27.42
C GLU A 103 31.37 -22.24 27.67
N GLU A 104 32.32 -22.96 27.06
CA GLU A 104 33.75 -22.70 27.18
C GLU A 104 34.13 -21.33 26.59
N VAL A 105 35.09 -20.65 27.23
CA VAL A 105 35.61 -19.37 26.76
C VAL A 105 36.60 -19.64 25.64
N SER A 106 36.08 -19.72 24.40
CA SER A 106 36.86 -19.96 23.18
C SER A 106 36.43 -19.06 22.02
N GLU A 107 37.26 -18.96 21.00
CA GLU A 107 36.92 -18.21 19.79
C GLU A 107 35.73 -18.84 19.05
N GLU A 108 35.62 -20.18 19.07
CA GLU A 108 34.49 -20.91 18.48
C GLU A 108 33.17 -20.58 19.18
N ALA A 109 33.21 -20.42 20.51
CA ALA A 109 32.05 -19.99 21.30
C ALA A 109 31.60 -18.57 20.95
N LEU A 110 32.54 -17.67 20.64
CA LEU A 110 32.25 -16.34 20.13
C LEU A 110 31.61 -16.39 18.73
N LYS A 111 32.16 -17.19 17.80
CA LYS A 111 31.59 -17.39 16.46
C LYS A 111 30.16 -17.93 16.49
N GLU A 112 29.87 -18.88 17.38
CA GLU A 112 28.51 -19.40 17.60
C GLU A 112 27.54 -18.26 17.97
N ARG A 113 27.92 -17.39 18.93
CA ARG A 113 27.09 -16.26 19.38
C ARG A 113 26.87 -15.22 18.27
N ILE A 114 27.88 -14.97 17.45
CA ILE A 114 27.80 -14.06 16.29
C ILE A 114 26.82 -14.62 15.25
N ASN A 115 26.94 -15.91 14.91
CA ASN A 115 26.05 -16.58 13.95
C ASN A 115 24.59 -16.59 14.40
N LEU A 116 24.35 -16.75 15.71
CA LEU A 116 23.03 -16.67 16.33
C LEU A 116 22.55 -15.22 16.57
N ARG A 117 23.35 -14.23 16.15
CA ARG A 117 23.06 -12.79 16.27
C ARG A 117 22.76 -12.35 17.71
N LYS A 118 23.39 -12.99 18.71
CA LYS A 118 23.27 -12.64 20.13
C LYS A 118 24.28 -11.55 20.49
N VAL A 119 23.98 -10.31 20.12
CA VAL A 119 24.86 -9.14 20.25
C VAL A 119 25.42 -8.98 21.66
N SER A 120 24.58 -8.95 22.69
CA SER A 120 25.05 -8.75 24.08
C SER A 120 25.96 -9.89 24.54
N ALA A 121 25.55 -11.14 24.32
CA ALA A 121 26.34 -12.31 24.70
C ALA A 121 27.66 -12.43 23.92
N ALA A 122 27.69 -11.99 22.66
CA ALA A 122 28.91 -11.96 21.85
C ALA A 122 29.90 -10.92 22.38
N VAL A 123 29.42 -9.74 22.78
CA VAL A 123 30.26 -8.70 23.43
C VAL A 123 30.82 -9.21 24.76
N ASP A 124 29.98 -9.80 25.60
CA ASP A 124 30.42 -10.35 26.90
C ASP A 124 31.47 -11.46 26.73
N MET A 125 31.28 -12.36 25.76
CA MET A 125 32.24 -13.42 25.44
C MET A 125 33.56 -12.85 24.91
N TYR A 126 33.50 -11.81 24.08
CA TYR A 126 34.70 -11.11 23.62
C TYR A 126 35.48 -10.48 24.78
N ASP A 127 34.79 -9.85 25.73
CA ASP A 127 35.43 -9.26 26.91
C ASP A 127 36.07 -10.35 27.81
N GLN A 128 35.44 -11.53 27.93
CA GLN A 128 36.03 -12.67 28.64
C GLN A 128 37.30 -13.21 27.95
N LEU A 129 37.29 -13.32 26.61
CA LEU A 129 38.45 -13.75 25.83
C LEU A 129 39.62 -12.77 25.99
N LEU A 130 39.33 -11.46 25.98
CA LEU A 130 40.33 -10.42 26.24
C LEU A 130 40.90 -10.51 27.66
N GLN A 131 40.06 -10.71 28.69
CA GLN A 131 40.52 -10.87 30.08
C GLN A 131 41.37 -12.12 30.27
N ALA A 132 41.06 -13.21 29.54
CA ALA A 132 41.85 -14.43 29.54
C ALA A 132 43.18 -14.32 28.77
N GLY A 133 43.41 -13.21 28.04
CA GLY A 133 44.58 -13.02 27.20
C GLY A 133 44.60 -13.94 25.97
N THR A 134 43.44 -14.45 25.55
CA THR A 134 43.33 -15.31 24.36
C THR A 134 43.32 -14.43 23.11
N ALA A 135 44.19 -14.72 22.15
CA ALA A 135 44.21 -14.01 20.88
C ALA A 135 42.97 -14.39 20.05
N VAL A 136 42.18 -13.39 19.66
CA VAL A 136 41.02 -13.57 18.77
C VAL A 136 41.42 -13.21 17.35
N SER A 137 41.06 -14.05 16.37
CA SER A 137 41.37 -13.74 14.97
C SER A 137 40.67 -12.46 14.47
N MET A 138 41.33 -11.76 13.54
CA MET A 138 40.78 -10.54 12.94
C MET A 138 39.47 -10.78 12.19
N GLU A 139 39.29 -11.95 11.56
CA GLU A 139 38.04 -12.29 10.87
C GLU A 139 36.86 -12.33 11.84
N THR A 140 37.03 -12.94 13.02
CA THR A 140 35.99 -12.99 14.06
C THR A 140 35.67 -11.61 14.62
N ILE A 141 36.70 -10.76 14.76
CA ILE A 141 36.51 -9.36 15.18
C ILE A 141 35.74 -8.57 14.13
N HIS A 142 36.02 -8.79 12.83
CA HIS A 142 35.25 -8.16 11.76
C HIS A 142 33.78 -8.55 11.81
N ASP A 143 33.48 -9.84 11.96
CA ASP A 143 32.10 -10.32 12.03
C ASP A 143 31.38 -9.80 13.29
N LEU A 144 32.11 -9.67 14.41
CA LEU A 144 31.59 -9.05 15.63
C LEU A 144 31.29 -7.56 15.41
N LEU A 145 32.21 -6.80 14.81
CA LEU A 145 32.00 -5.38 14.50
C LEU A 145 30.87 -5.18 13.50
N ASP A 146 30.75 -6.03 12.47
CA ASP A 146 29.64 -6.01 11.52
C ASP A 146 28.30 -6.23 12.24
N LEU A 147 28.22 -7.23 13.13
CA LEU A 147 27.02 -7.52 13.93
C LEU A 147 26.63 -6.34 14.83
N ILE A 148 27.58 -5.84 15.63
CA ILE A 148 27.33 -4.75 16.59
C ILE A 148 26.97 -3.46 15.85
N SER A 149 27.67 -3.12 14.78
CA SER A 149 27.41 -1.92 13.97
C SER A 149 26.07 -2.00 13.24
N LEU A 150 25.67 -3.19 12.79
CA LEU A 150 24.39 -3.40 12.12
C LEU A 150 23.20 -3.17 13.06
N TYR A 151 23.29 -3.65 14.30
CA TYR A 151 22.20 -3.61 15.28
C TYR A 151 22.34 -2.51 16.36
N CYS A 152 23.44 -1.75 16.37
CA CYS A 152 23.73 -0.70 17.35
C CYS A 152 23.59 -1.19 18.80
N ASP A 153 24.34 -2.23 19.15
CA ASP A 153 24.39 -2.87 20.47
C ASP A 153 23.08 -3.54 20.96
N LYS A 154 22.08 -3.69 20.08
CA LYS A 154 20.79 -4.33 20.44
C LYS A 154 20.69 -5.74 19.89
N ASN A 155 20.13 -6.67 20.66
CA ASN A 155 19.76 -7.98 20.13
C ASN A 155 18.63 -7.82 19.09
N PRO A 156 18.65 -8.58 17.98
CA PRO A 156 17.51 -8.63 17.08
C PRO A 156 16.28 -9.12 17.83
N VAL A 157 15.11 -8.61 17.44
CA VAL A 157 13.82 -9.10 17.96
C VAL A 157 13.72 -10.58 17.63
N GLN A 158 13.44 -11.42 18.63
CA GLN A 158 13.27 -12.86 18.42
C GLN A 158 11.89 -13.13 17.81
N ASP A 159 11.85 -13.93 16.74
CA ASP A 159 10.60 -14.33 16.10
C ASP A 159 9.68 -15.06 17.08
N GLY A 160 8.47 -14.53 17.28
CA GLY A 160 7.42 -15.15 18.09
C GLY A 160 7.65 -15.16 19.61
N GLY A 161 8.70 -14.51 20.12
CA GLY A 161 8.93 -14.37 21.55
C GLY A 161 7.87 -13.45 22.21
N PRO A 162 7.50 -13.67 23.49
CA PRO A 162 6.65 -12.73 24.21
C PRO A 162 7.35 -11.37 24.23
N GLN A 163 6.63 -10.32 23.85
CA GLN A 163 7.08 -8.94 24.04
C GLN A 163 7.21 -8.71 25.54
N THR A 164 8.42 -8.78 26.08
CA THR A 164 8.69 -8.31 27.44
C THR A 164 8.56 -6.78 27.42
N GLU A 165 7.76 -6.25 28.34
CA GLU A 165 7.54 -4.81 28.54
C GLU A 165 8.87 -4.03 28.65
N ASP A 166 9.96 -4.70 29.06
CA ASP A 166 11.32 -4.15 29.15
C ASP A 166 11.95 -3.71 27.81
N SER A 167 11.35 -4.05 26.66
CA SER A 167 11.80 -3.53 25.36
C SER A 167 11.35 -2.07 25.11
N GLU A 168 10.44 -1.54 25.94
CA GLU A 168 10.00 -0.14 25.91
C GLU A 168 10.84 0.79 26.81
N GLU A 169 11.74 0.25 27.65
CA GLU A 169 12.47 1.02 28.68
C GLU A 169 13.67 1.87 28.18
N SER A 170 13.71 2.22 26.88
CA SER A 170 14.63 3.27 26.40
C SER A 170 14.02 4.24 25.39
N GLY A 171 12.69 4.33 25.36
CA GLY A 171 11.97 5.43 24.72
C GLY A 171 11.13 6.14 25.76
N GLU A 172 11.51 7.34 26.17
CA GLU A 172 10.58 8.24 26.87
C GLU A 172 9.27 8.32 26.09
N GLU A 173 8.20 7.74 26.63
CA GLU A 173 6.84 7.97 26.18
C GLU A 173 6.49 9.44 26.36
N VAL A 174 6.76 10.26 25.35
CA VAL A 174 6.23 11.62 25.29
C VAL A 174 4.76 11.53 24.90
N LYS A 175 3.91 11.66 25.92
CA LYS A 175 2.46 11.92 25.90
C LYS A 175 1.93 12.39 24.54
N ARG A 176 1.08 11.55 23.95
CA ARG A 176 0.28 11.82 22.75
C ARG A 176 -0.56 13.10 22.94
N ARG A 177 -0.14 14.23 22.37
CA ARG A 177 -1.03 15.37 22.10
C ARG A 177 -1.62 15.22 20.70
N LYS A 178 -2.93 14.91 20.64
CA LYS A 178 -3.75 14.95 19.43
C LYS A 178 -3.61 16.32 18.76
N GLY A 179 -3.32 16.34 17.45
CA GLY A 179 -3.51 17.53 16.61
C GLY A 179 -2.30 18.12 15.87
N ARG A 180 -1.13 17.46 15.84
CA ARG A 180 -0.05 17.83 14.91
C ARG A 180 0.30 16.68 13.97
N VAL A 181 0.19 16.93 12.67
CA VAL A 181 0.80 16.09 11.63
C VAL A 181 2.31 16.09 11.89
N ARG A 182 2.88 14.92 12.20
CA ARG A 182 4.33 14.74 12.39
C ARG A 182 5.05 15.07 11.09
N ARG A 183 6.11 15.87 11.15
CA ARG A 183 7.02 16.08 10.02
C ARG A 183 8.04 14.94 10.02
N ALA A 184 8.51 14.52 8.84
CA ALA A 184 9.48 13.42 8.69
C ALA A 184 10.79 13.62 9.51
N THR A 185 11.09 14.86 9.92
CA THR A 185 12.22 15.20 10.80
C THR A 185 12.10 14.59 12.21
N ASP A 186 10.91 14.26 12.68
CA ASP A 186 10.70 13.71 14.03
C ASP A 186 11.17 12.24 14.17
N TYR A 187 11.47 11.56 13.06
CA TYR A 187 12.01 10.20 13.02
C TYR A 187 13.55 10.14 13.02
N LEU A 188 14.24 11.27 12.83
CA LEU A 188 15.71 11.37 12.78
C LEU A 188 16.30 11.67 14.17
N ARG A 189 16.02 10.83 15.17
CA ARG A 189 16.86 10.83 16.38
C ARG A 189 17.98 9.83 16.14
N SER A 190 19.24 10.28 16.16
CA SER A 190 20.40 9.39 16.13
C SER A 190 20.23 8.31 17.20
N ILE A 191 20.21 7.04 16.78
CA ILE A 191 20.13 5.88 17.67
C ILE A 191 21.52 5.54 18.19
N TRP A 192 22.55 5.90 17.43
CA TRP A 192 23.95 5.74 17.81
C TRP A 192 24.29 6.57 19.05
N LYS A 193 24.78 5.89 20.10
CA LYS A 193 25.22 6.51 21.36
C LYS A 193 26.73 6.64 21.39
N ASP A 194 27.22 7.68 22.05
CA ASP A 194 28.65 7.90 22.25
C ASP A 194 29.24 6.81 23.17
N GLY A 195 30.40 6.27 22.79
CA GLY A 195 31.08 5.23 23.58
C GLY A 195 30.35 3.89 23.60
N ASN A 196 29.54 3.60 22.57
CA ASN A 196 28.91 2.29 22.41
C ASN A 196 29.96 1.16 22.24
N ASN A 197 29.52 -0.09 22.30
CA ASN A 197 30.44 -1.24 22.20
C ASN A 197 31.17 -1.29 20.86
N ALA A 198 30.55 -0.81 19.77
CA ALA A 198 31.23 -0.69 18.47
C ALA A 198 32.43 0.26 18.55
N GLU A 199 32.26 1.48 19.07
CA GLU A 199 33.36 2.45 19.25
C GLU A 199 34.41 1.92 20.25
N ARG A 200 33.97 1.30 21.34
CA ARG A 200 34.85 0.72 22.36
C ARG A 200 35.75 -0.37 21.79
N ILE A 201 35.15 -1.40 21.18
CA ILE A 201 35.88 -2.54 20.61
C ILE A 201 36.81 -2.06 19.51
N PHE A 202 36.33 -1.20 18.62
CA PHE A 202 37.16 -0.58 17.58
C PHE A 202 38.39 0.13 18.14
N ASN A 203 38.22 0.86 19.26
CA ASN A 203 39.32 1.58 19.89
C ASN A 203 40.34 0.67 20.59
N LEU A 204 39.92 -0.50 21.07
CA LEU A 204 40.79 -1.51 21.70
C LEU A 204 41.68 -2.26 20.71
N LEU A 205 41.36 -2.24 19.41
CA LEU A 205 42.14 -2.96 18.40
C LEU A 205 43.51 -2.29 18.18
N PRO A 206 44.61 -3.07 18.27
CA PRO A 206 45.95 -2.56 18.05
C PRO A 206 46.18 -2.16 16.59
N ASP A 207 45.70 -2.98 15.64
CA ASP A 207 45.77 -2.75 14.20
C ASP A 207 44.35 -2.70 13.62
N ARG A 208 43.99 -1.59 12.98
CA ARG A 208 42.66 -1.36 12.40
C ARG A 208 42.79 -1.35 10.89
N ASP A 209 42.13 -2.30 10.22
CA ASP A 209 42.11 -2.37 8.77
C ASP A 209 40.85 -1.74 8.17
N THR A 210 40.80 -1.65 6.84
CA THR A 210 39.67 -1.06 6.11
C THR A 210 38.32 -1.70 6.47
N ARG A 211 38.26 -3.00 6.76
CA ARG A 211 37.01 -3.70 7.09
C ARG A 211 36.46 -3.24 8.45
N CYS A 212 37.31 -3.05 9.45
CA CYS A 212 36.91 -2.46 10.74
C CYS A 212 36.29 -1.06 10.55
N TYR A 213 36.94 -0.20 9.77
CA TYR A 213 36.41 1.14 9.46
C TYR A 213 35.10 1.07 8.66
N SER A 214 35.00 0.14 7.71
CA SER A 214 33.81 -0.07 6.87
C SER A 214 32.59 -0.41 7.71
N ALA A 215 32.72 -1.36 8.64
CA ALA A 215 31.65 -1.73 9.58
C ALA A 215 31.18 -0.52 10.39
N LEU A 216 32.11 0.23 10.99
CA LEU A 216 31.82 1.37 11.86
C LEU A 216 31.16 2.53 11.11
N ILE A 217 31.70 2.93 9.96
CA ILE A 217 31.16 4.02 9.12
C ILE A 217 29.76 3.66 8.64
N ARG A 218 29.55 2.43 8.15
CA ARG A 218 28.24 1.98 7.67
C ARG A 218 27.21 1.93 8.80
N GLY A 219 27.60 1.44 9.98
CA GLY A 219 26.76 1.47 11.18
C GLY A 219 26.38 2.89 11.60
N MET A 220 27.36 3.79 11.72
CA MET A 220 27.11 5.20 12.05
C MET A 220 26.16 5.86 11.07
N VAL A 221 26.33 5.66 9.76
CA VAL A 221 25.42 6.19 8.74
C VAL A 221 24.02 5.61 8.88
N LYS A 222 23.90 4.28 9.03
CA LYS A 222 22.61 3.59 9.18
C LYS A 222 21.81 4.11 10.38
N HIS A 223 22.50 4.42 11.49
CA HIS A 223 21.88 4.83 12.76
C HIS A 223 21.88 6.35 13.00
N GLY A 224 22.12 7.14 11.95
CA GLY A 224 21.96 8.60 11.94
C GLY A 224 23.13 9.43 12.45
N ALA A 225 24.26 8.81 12.79
CA ALA A 225 25.48 9.49 13.25
C ALA A 225 26.38 9.95 12.08
N HIS A 226 25.81 10.70 11.14
CA HIS A 226 26.48 11.08 9.89
C HIS A 226 27.78 11.85 10.11
N ALA A 227 27.79 12.88 10.97
CA ALA A 227 29.00 13.68 11.23
C ALA A 227 30.15 12.84 11.80
N LYS A 228 29.86 11.87 12.69
CA LYS A 228 30.86 10.95 13.23
C LYS A 228 31.44 10.05 12.15
N ALA A 229 30.62 9.56 11.24
CA ALA A 229 31.07 8.73 10.11
C ALA A 229 32.14 9.44 9.27
N PHE A 230 31.98 10.76 9.02
CA PHE A 230 32.99 11.56 8.30
C PHE A 230 34.29 11.77 9.11
N ASN A 231 34.19 11.90 10.43
CA ASN A 231 35.38 11.96 11.30
C ASN A 231 36.16 10.65 11.27
N VAL A 232 35.47 9.50 11.35
CA VAL A 232 36.07 8.17 11.26
C VAL A 232 36.69 7.92 9.88
N TYR A 233 36.08 8.42 8.81
CA TYR A 233 36.68 8.39 7.48
C TYR A 233 37.96 9.23 7.41
N THR A 234 38.00 10.39 8.08
CA THR A 234 39.22 11.21 8.15
C THR A 234 40.33 10.47 8.91
N ASP A 235 40.00 9.75 9.98
CA ASP A 235 40.93 8.89 10.70
C ASP A 235 41.49 7.75 9.81
N LEU A 236 40.62 7.10 9.01
CA LEU A 236 41.05 6.10 8.01
C LEU A 236 42.13 6.67 7.06
N LEU A 237 41.91 7.88 6.54
CA LEU A 237 42.86 8.55 5.64
C LEU A 237 44.16 8.91 6.36
N ASN A 238 44.10 9.38 7.60
CA ASN A 238 45.28 9.70 8.41
C ASN A 238 46.14 8.46 8.67
N ASN A 239 45.51 7.30 8.78
CA ASN A 239 46.17 6.00 8.91
C ASN A 239 46.66 5.42 7.58
N ARG A 240 46.58 6.20 6.49
CA ARG A 240 47.05 5.84 5.13
C ARG A 240 46.40 4.58 4.57
N LEU A 241 45.16 4.31 5.00
CA LEU A 241 44.36 3.22 4.48
C LEU A 241 43.54 3.70 3.27
N THR A 242 43.14 2.75 2.42
CA THR A 242 42.22 2.98 1.31
C THR A 242 40.83 2.54 1.73
N ALA A 243 39.82 3.38 1.50
CA ALA A 243 38.43 3.03 1.73
C ALA A 243 37.94 2.01 0.68
N ASP A 244 36.92 1.23 1.04
CA ASP A 244 36.22 0.33 0.12
C ASP A 244 35.01 1.02 -0.53
N VAL A 245 34.38 0.34 -1.50
CA VAL A 245 33.19 0.86 -2.20
C VAL A 245 32.03 1.11 -1.23
N HIS A 246 31.90 0.30 -0.18
CA HIS A 246 30.78 0.38 0.77
C HIS A 246 30.88 1.61 1.67
N ILE A 247 32.09 2.00 2.08
CA ILE A 247 32.38 3.25 2.79
C ILE A 247 31.94 4.45 1.95
N PHE A 248 32.37 4.50 0.67
CA PHE A 248 31.97 5.59 -0.22
C PHE A 248 30.45 5.64 -0.42
N ASN A 249 29.80 4.49 -0.66
CA ASN A 249 28.35 4.44 -0.84
C ASN A 249 27.59 4.96 0.40
N ALA A 250 28.06 4.62 1.60
CA ALA A 250 27.50 5.10 2.86
C ALA A 250 27.72 6.61 3.05
N LEU A 251 28.96 7.10 2.87
CA LEU A 251 29.28 8.53 3.02
C LEU A 251 28.55 9.40 2.01
N ILE A 252 28.45 8.98 0.74
CA ILE A 252 27.70 9.69 -0.30
C ILE A 252 26.22 9.79 0.08
N SER A 253 25.63 8.69 0.56
CA SER A 253 24.21 8.68 0.97
C SER A 253 23.95 9.62 2.17
N ALA A 254 24.94 9.80 3.05
CA ALA A 254 24.87 10.64 4.24
C ALA A 254 25.23 12.12 3.97
N ALA A 255 25.91 12.43 2.86
CA ALA A 255 26.39 13.78 2.56
C ALA A 255 25.30 14.87 2.66
N PRO A 256 24.04 14.63 2.20
CA PRO A 256 22.96 15.62 2.34
C PRO A 256 22.55 15.97 3.78
N ASP A 257 22.90 15.13 4.75
CA ASP A 257 22.58 15.31 6.17
C ASP A 257 23.70 16.02 6.94
N VAL A 258 24.88 16.19 6.34
CA VAL A 258 26.04 16.86 6.96
C VAL A 258 26.20 18.31 6.47
N ARG A 259 25.44 18.72 5.45
CA ARG A 259 25.45 20.08 4.90
C ARG A 259 24.03 20.62 4.77
N ASP A 260 23.86 21.89 5.12
CA ASP A 260 22.55 22.54 5.07
C ASP A 260 22.21 23.06 3.68
N LYS A 261 23.18 23.67 2.99
CA LYS A 261 22.94 24.29 1.68
C LYS A 261 23.01 23.28 0.54
N TYR A 262 22.12 23.45 -0.43
CA TYR A 262 22.02 22.59 -1.61
C TYR A 262 23.34 22.44 -2.39
N THR A 263 24.06 23.53 -2.60
CA THR A 263 25.35 23.52 -3.32
C THR A 263 26.42 22.76 -2.53
N GLU A 264 26.53 23.04 -1.22
CA GLU A 264 27.51 22.39 -0.35
C GLU A 264 27.29 20.88 -0.22
N ARG A 265 26.03 20.41 -0.34
CA ARG A 265 25.71 18.98 -0.40
C ARG A 265 26.30 18.32 -1.65
N TRP A 266 26.12 18.94 -2.81
CA TRP A 266 26.68 18.42 -4.06
C TRP A 266 28.21 18.49 -4.07
N ASP A 267 28.79 19.58 -3.60
CA ASP A 267 30.25 19.74 -3.52
C ASP A 267 30.89 18.62 -2.69
N LEU A 268 30.24 18.22 -1.58
CA LEU A 268 30.69 17.10 -0.75
C LEU A 268 30.58 15.74 -1.49
N VAL A 269 29.50 15.51 -2.24
CA VAL A 269 29.34 14.30 -3.05
C VAL A 269 30.41 14.22 -4.14
N ALA A 270 30.63 15.32 -4.86
CA ALA A 270 31.64 15.42 -5.91
C ALA A 270 33.06 15.19 -5.36
N GLU A 271 33.37 15.75 -4.19
CA GLU A 271 34.65 15.51 -3.51
C GLU A 271 34.83 14.04 -3.11
N LEU A 272 33.79 13.37 -2.60
CA LEU A 272 33.84 11.94 -2.29
C LEU A 272 34.09 11.09 -3.55
N LEU A 273 33.44 11.38 -4.68
CA LEU A 273 33.67 10.69 -5.96
C LEU A 273 35.09 10.90 -6.48
N LYS A 274 35.63 12.12 -6.34
CA LYS A 274 37.02 12.43 -6.68
C LYS A 274 37.99 11.64 -5.80
N GLN A 275 37.74 11.56 -4.49
CA GLN A 275 38.56 10.77 -3.57
C GLN A 275 38.50 9.28 -3.88
N MET A 276 37.31 8.75 -4.24
CA MET A 276 37.13 7.37 -4.67
C MET A 276 38.01 7.04 -5.89
N SER A 277 38.03 7.94 -6.88
CA SER A 277 38.90 7.82 -8.06
C SER A 277 40.39 7.91 -7.70
N GLN A 278 40.78 8.86 -6.84
CA GLN A 278 42.18 9.00 -6.37
C GLN A 278 42.67 7.76 -5.62
N GLN A 279 41.79 7.11 -4.87
CA GLN A 279 42.07 5.84 -4.19
C GLN A 279 41.93 4.61 -5.10
N LYS A 280 41.63 4.80 -6.39
CA LYS A 280 41.47 3.74 -7.40
C LYS A 280 40.37 2.74 -7.07
N VAL A 281 39.33 3.19 -6.36
CA VAL A 281 38.17 2.38 -6.01
C VAL A 281 37.14 2.53 -7.14
N GLN A 282 36.71 1.42 -7.75
CA GLN A 282 35.75 1.47 -8.85
C GLN A 282 34.31 1.63 -8.33
N PRO A 283 33.51 2.57 -8.87
CA PRO A 283 32.11 2.69 -8.52
C PRO A 283 31.30 1.50 -9.03
N ASN A 284 30.21 1.18 -8.31
CA ASN A 284 29.24 0.18 -8.73
C ASN A 284 27.82 0.77 -8.83
N LEU A 285 26.83 -0.04 -9.20
CA LEU A 285 25.41 0.35 -9.27
C LEU A 285 24.96 1.11 -8.00
N LEU A 286 25.27 0.57 -6.82
CA LEU A 286 24.89 1.17 -5.55
C LEU A 286 25.59 2.51 -5.30
N THR A 287 26.80 2.73 -5.83
CA THR A 287 27.47 4.05 -5.78
C THR A 287 26.66 5.09 -6.54
N PHE A 288 26.28 4.78 -7.79
CA PHE A 288 25.47 5.68 -8.62
C PHE A 288 24.07 5.90 -8.03
N ASN A 289 23.42 4.86 -7.51
CA ASN A 289 22.15 5.00 -6.80
C ASN A 289 22.29 5.88 -5.55
N SER A 290 23.36 5.74 -4.75
CA SER A 290 23.64 6.66 -3.62
C SER A 290 23.79 8.11 -4.07
N VAL A 291 24.49 8.38 -5.18
CA VAL A 291 24.63 9.73 -5.75
C VAL A 291 23.27 10.30 -6.16
N LEU A 292 22.48 9.54 -6.92
CA LEU A 292 21.15 9.97 -7.38
C LEU A 292 20.19 10.19 -6.20
N LYS A 293 20.25 9.33 -5.18
CA LYS A 293 19.49 9.47 -3.94
C LYS A 293 19.87 10.75 -3.19
N ALA A 294 21.16 11.07 -3.11
CA ALA A 294 21.66 12.31 -2.50
C ALA A 294 21.24 13.56 -3.30
N LEU A 295 21.25 13.49 -4.63
CA LEU A 295 20.84 14.57 -5.53
C LEU A 295 19.39 15.01 -5.31
N ARG A 296 18.48 14.11 -4.88
CA ARG A 296 17.09 14.46 -4.50
C ARG A 296 16.99 15.55 -3.42
N ARG A 297 18.10 15.84 -2.73
CA ARG A 297 18.23 16.86 -1.67
C ARG A 297 19.22 17.96 -2.02
N CYS A 298 19.61 18.11 -3.29
CA CYS A 298 20.58 19.11 -3.78
C CYS A 298 19.92 20.26 -4.56
N GLY A 299 18.59 20.43 -4.44
CA GLY A 299 17.87 21.60 -4.96
C GLY A 299 17.97 21.75 -6.50
N PRO A 300 18.16 22.97 -7.04
CA PRO A 300 18.15 23.22 -8.49
C PRO A 300 19.21 22.46 -9.30
N LEU A 301 20.36 22.12 -8.68
CA LEU A 301 21.43 21.37 -9.34
C LEU A 301 21.04 19.91 -9.63
N ALA A 302 20.00 19.40 -8.96
CA ALA A 302 19.67 17.98 -8.99
C ALA A 302 19.36 17.48 -10.41
N ARG A 303 18.57 18.23 -11.20
CA ARG A 303 18.16 17.80 -12.55
C ARG A 303 19.36 17.61 -13.48
N THR A 304 20.19 18.65 -13.62
CA THR A 304 21.35 18.61 -14.52
C THR A 304 22.36 17.54 -14.08
N GLN A 305 22.66 17.47 -12.79
CA GLN A 305 23.61 16.50 -12.25
C GLN A 305 23.10 15.06 -12.32
N SER A 306 21.80 14.82 -12.19
CA SER A 306 21.22 13.48 -12.29
C SER A 306 21.36 12.87 -13.69
N LEU A 307 21.15 13.68 -14.74
CA LEU A 307 21.36 13.25 -16.13
C LEU A 307 22.85 13.01 -16.44
N GLN A 308 23.73 13.87 -15.93
CA GLN A 308 25.18 13.66 -16.05
C GLN A 308 25.60 12.36 -15.37
N THR A 309 25.09 12.10 -14.17
CA THR A 309 25.35 10.87 -13.40
C THR A 309 24.88 9.63 -14.16
N LEU A 310 23.70 9.67 -14.80
CA LEU A 310 23.21 8.57 -15.64
C LEU A 310 24.11 8.32 -16.86
N ASN A 311 24.57 9.39 -17.52
CA ASN A 311 25.46 9.27 -18.68
C ASN A 311 26.82 8.70 -18.28
N GLU A 312 27.39 9.10 -17.14
CA GLU A 312 28.63 8.55 -16.61
C GLU A 312 28.49 7.07 -16.27
N MET A 313 27.38 6.69 -15.63
CA MET A 313 27.05 5.30 -15.32
C MET A 313 27.03 4.42 -16.59
N LYS A 314 26.37 4.89 -17.66
CA LYS A 314 26.36 4.23 -18.98
C LYS A 314 27.75 4.19 -19.62
N ALA A 315 28.51 5.27 -19.55
CA ALA A 315 29.87 5.35 -20.10
C ALA A 315 30.85 4.37 -19.43
N LEU A 316 30.62 4.04 -18.16
CA LEU A 316 31.37 3.04 -17.40
C LEU A 316 30.84 1.61 -17.61
N GLY A 317 29.81 1.41 -18.44
CA GLY A 317 29.23 0.10 -18.71
C GLY A 317 28.42 -0.48 -17.54
N ILE A 318 27.94 0.37 -16.62
CA ILE A 318 27.09 -0.05 -15.50
C ILE A 318 25.64 0.16 -15.92
N ALA A 319 24.84 -0.90 -15.97
CA ALA A 319 23.44 -0.83 -16.39
C ALA A 319 22.56 -0.21 -15.30
N PRO A 320 21.69 0.78 -15.62
CA PRO A 320 20.69 1.32 -14.71
C PRO A 320 19.75 0.24 -14.14
N SER A 321 19.37 0.38 -12.86
CA SER A 321 18.30 -0.41 -12.25
C SER A 321 17.01 0.41 -12.11
N LEU A 322 15.92 -0.22 -11.66
CA LEU A 322 14.66 0.49 -11.41
C LEU A 322 14.80 1.58 -10.34
N ALA A 323 15.63 1.36 -9.33
CA ALA A 323 15.98 2.36 -8.31
C ALA A 323 16.70 3.57 -8.92
N THR A 324 17.61 3.33 -9.89
CA THR A 324 18.29 4.40 -10.64
C THR A 324 17.24 5.32 -11.28
N PHE A 325 16.27 4.72 -11.98
CA PHE A 325 15.19 5.45 -12.62
C PHE A 325 14.22 6.10 -11.62
N ASP A 326 13.83 5.43 -10.53
CA ASP A 326 13.00 6.04 -9.47
C ASP A 326 13.64 7.30 -8.90
N HIS A 327 14.95 7.27 -8.65
CA HIS A 327 15.66 8.43 -8.11
C HIS A 327 15.68 9.59 -9.10
N ILE A 328 15.88 9.32 -10.39
CA ILE A 328 15.80 10.34 -11.45
C ILE A 328 14.37 10.91 -11.52
N LEU A 329 13.35 10.06 -11.64
CA LEU A 329 11.95 10.49 -11.66
C LEU A 329 11.62 11.36 -10.45
N ALA A 330 12.08 10.98 -9.26
CA ALA A 330 11.86 11.76 -8.05
C ALA A 330 12.59 13.12 -8.02
N VAL A 331 13.75 13.25 -8.69
CA VAL A 331 14.46 14.52 -8.85
C VAL A 331 13.66 15.47 -9.74
N PHE A 332 13.16 14.98 -10.88
CA PHE A 332 12.41 15.79 -11.83
C PHE A 332 11.06 16.21 -11.26
N TYR A 333 10.33 15.25 -10.67
CA TYR A 333 9.01 15.45 -10.10
C TYR A 333 8.99 16.38 -8.88
N ARG A 334 10.00 16.34 -8.00
CA ARG A 334 10.08 17.27 -6.84
C ARG A 334 10.34 18.72 -7.23
N ALA A 335 10.97 18.95 -8.38
CA ALA A 335 11.29 20.28 -8.86
C ALA A 335 10.15 20.90 -9.69
N ALA A 336 9.10 20.14 -10.01
CA ALA A 336 8.01 20.56 -10.88
C ALA A 336 6.82 21.14 -10.11
N ASN A 337 6.74 22.47 -10.10
CA ASN A 337 5.48 23.18 -10.30
C ASN A 337 5.26 23.46 -11.81
N SER A 338 5.84 22.65 -12.71
CA SER A 338 5.85 22.85 -14.17
C SER A 338 5.68 21.48 -14.86
N GLY A 339 4.44 21.16 -15.27
CA GLY A 339 4.02 19.78 -15.60
C GLY A 339 4.49 19.16 -16.91
N GLU A 340 5.29 19.82 -17.75
CA GLU A 340 5.70 19.23 -19.04
C GLU A 340 6.97 18.37 -18.92
N SER A 341 7.90 18.72 -18.03
CA SER A 341 9.24 18.11 -18.00
C SER A 341 9.27 16.68 -17.42
N ASP A 342 8.28 16.28 -16.63
CA ASP A 342 8.32 15.00 -15.91
C ASP A 342 7.84 13.82 -16.77
N THR A 343 6.89 14.08 -17.67
CA THR A 343 6.37 13.11 -18.64
C THR A 343 7.42 12.71 -19.66
N ASP A 344 8.21 13.65 -20.17
CA ASP A 344 9.26 13.39 -21.15
C ASP A 344 10.31 12.42 -20.58
N ILE A 345 10.73 12.64 -19.34
CA ILE A 345 11.70 11.77 -18.65
C ILE A 345 11.10 10.38 -18.42
N LEU A 346 9.84 10.30 -17.99
CA LEU A 346 9.21 8.99 -17.82
C LEU A 346 9.06 8.25 -19.15
N GLN A 347 8.75 8.94 -20.25
CA GLN A 347 8.71 8.33 -21.58
C GLN A 347 10.08 7.82 -22.03
N GLU A 348 11.15 8.60 -21.81
CA GLU A 348 12.53 8.18 -22.10
C GLU A 348 12.90 6.93 -21.28
N VAL A 349 12.63 6.96 -19.97
CA VAL A 349 12.86 5.80 -19.08
C VAL A 349 12.09 4.58 -19.56
N MET A 350 10.79 4.74 -19.87
CA MET A 350 9.97 3.63 -20.35
C MET A 350 10.50 3.05 -21.67
N SER A 351 11.06 3.87 -22.56
CA SER A 351 11.68 3.39 -23.81
C SER A 351 12.96 2.58 -23.58
N GLU A 352 13.67 2.82 -22.48
CA GLU A 352 14.88 2.08 -22.09
C GLU A 352 14.55 0.73 -21.44
N VAL A 353 13.42 0.64 -20.72
CA VAL A 353 13.00 -0.59 -20.01
C VAL A 353 11.94 -1.43 -20.75
N ASP A 354 11.43 -0.95 -21.88
CA ASP A 354 10.28 -1.57 -22.57
C ASP A 354 10.56 -3.03 -22.99
N GLY A 355 9.57 -3.90 -22.79
CA GLY A 355 9.61 -5.31 -23.17
C GLY A 355 10.64 -6.19 -22.42
N GLY A 356 11.40 -5.64 -21.47
CA GLY A 356 12.43 -6.36 -20.73
C GLY A 356 11.90 -7.14 -19.53
N THR A 357 12.52 -8.29 -19.23
CA THR A 357 12.37 -8.97 -17.93
C THR A 357 13.29 -8.30 -16.91
N LEU A 358 12.74 -7.89 -15.78
CA LEU A 358 13.42 -7.11 -14.75
C LEU A 358 13.85 -8.02 -13.60
N THR A 359 15.02 -7.75 -13.03
CA THR A 359 15.58 -8.48 -11.88
C THR A 359 15.90 -7.51 -10.75
N CYS A 360 15.68 -7.91 -9.48
CA CYS A 360 15.98 -7.07 -8.33
C CYS A 360 17.49 -6.89 -8.21
N GLN A 361 17.96 -5.64 -8.22
CA GLN A 361 19.38 -5.28 -8.07
C GLN A 361 19.59 -4.32 -6.90
N ASP A 362 18.59 -3.51 -6.55
CA ASP A 362 18.62 -2.56 -5.45
C ASP A 362 17.33 -2.68 -4.61
N PRO A 363 17.39 -2.60 -3.27
CA PRO A 363 16.20 -2.61 -2.42
C PRO A 363 15.14 -1.54 -2.77
N ASP A 364 15.56 -0.40 -3.32
CA ASP A 364 14.67 0.69 -3.73
C ASP A 364 14.01 0.44 -5.10
N ASP A 365 14.33 -0.65 -5.82
CA ASP A 365 13.74 -0.99 -7.13
C ASP A 365 12.20 -1.09 -7.07
N VAL A 366 11.65 -1.51 -5.92
CA VAL A 366 10.20 -1.66 -5.69
C VAL A 366 9.43 -0.33 -5.70
N LEU A 367 10.13 0.80 -5.60
CA LEU A 367 9.50 2.13 -5.56
C LEU A 367 9.11 2.63 -6.96
N PHE A 368 9.79 2.14 -7.99
CA PHE A 368 9.69 2.63 -9.36
C PHE A 368 8.26 2.66 -9.89
N PHE A 369 7.55 1.53 -9.88
CA PHE A 369 6.22 1.42 -10.46
C PHE A 369 5.20 2.33 -9.75
N SER A 370 5.30 2.43 -8.42
CA SER A 370 4.45 3.34 -7.64
C SER A 370 4.68 4.80 -8.03
N SER A 371 5.95 5.22 -8.15
CA SER A 371 6.35 6.56 -8.58
C SER A 371 5.91 6.85 -10.03
N ALA A 372 6.14 5.94 -10.96
CA ALA A 372 5.75 6.07 -12.36
C ALA A 372 4.23 6.24 -12.53
N MET A 373 3.44 5.40 -11.84
CA MET A 373 1.98 5.50 -11.89
C MET A 373 1.43 6.78 -11.25
N ARG A 374 2.12 7.33 -10.24
CA ARG A 374 1.79 8.66 -9.69
C ARG A 374 1.96 9.75 -10.74
N ILE A 375 3.09 9.74 -11.46
CA ILE A 375 3.36 10.73 -12.52
C ILE A 375 2.29 10.65 -13.62
N CYS A 376 1.91 9.43 -14.03
CA CYS A 376 0.84 9.24 -15.02
C CYS A 376 -0.50 9.82 -14.54
N LEU A 377 -0.87 9.57 -13.27
CA LEU A 377 -2.11 10.08 -12.69
C LEU A 377 -2.13 11.62 -12.61
N ASP A 378 -1.07 12.23 -12.08
CA ASP A 378 -1.03 13.69 -11.88
C ASP A 378 -1.04 14.45 -13.22
N ASN A 379 -0.39 13.90 -14.23
CA ASN A 379 -0.37 14.45 -15.59
C ASN A 379 -1.56 14.00 -16.44
N LYS A 380 -2.41 13.11 -15.92
CA LYS A 380 -3.55 12.51 -16.63
C LYS A 380 -3.16 11.82 -17.95
N ASP A 381 -1.98 11.22 -18.00
CA ASP A 381 -1.45 10.52 -19.18
C ASP A 381 -1.83 9.02 -19.12
N LEU A 382 -2.94 8.72 -19.80
CA LEU A 382 -3.50 7.38 -19.89
C LEU A 382 -2.65 6.44 -20.76
N GLU A 383 -2.10 6.92 -21.87
CA GLU A 383 -1.29 6.11 -22.78
C GLU A 383 -0.02 5.61 -22.09
N LEU A 384 0.65 6.50 -21.35
CA LEU A 384 1.84 6.16 -20.58
C LEU A 384 1.51 5.20 -19.44
N SER A 385 0.34 5.35 -18.80
CA SER A 385 -0.12 4.42 -17.77
C SER A 385 -0.27 2.99 -18.29
N TYR A 386 -0.74 2.81 -19.53
CA TYR A 386 -0.82 1.51 -20.17
C TYR A 386 0.54 0.91 -20.48
N LYS A 387 1.53 1.72 -20.87
CA LYS A 387 2.92 1.27 -21.06
C LYS A 387 3.54 0.79 -19.73
N VAL A 388 3.28 1.51 -18.64
CA VAL A 388 3.73 1.08 -17.30
C VAL A 388 3.05 -0.23 -16.91
N GLN A 389 1.74 -0.36 -17.12
CA GLN A 389 0.99 -1.58 -16.82
C GLN A 389 1.43 -2.76 -17.71
N SER A 390 1.73 -2.55 -18.98
CA SER A 390 2.24 -3.62 -19.86
C SER A 390 3.59 -4.12 -19.38
N LEU A 391 4.48 -3.24 -18.91
CA LEU A 391 5.77 -3.64 -18.34
C LEU A 391 5.61 -4.48 -17.07
N VAL A 392 4.63 -4.18 -16.22
CA VAL A 392 4.30 -5.00 -15.03
C VAL A 392 3.84 -6.41 -15.43
N GLU A 393 3.14 -6.54 -16.55
CA GLU A 393 2.60 -7.81 -17.06
C GLU A 393 3.66 -8.67 -17.78
N VAL A 394 4.85 -8.14 -18.08
CA VAL A 394 5.95 -8.90 -18.69
C VAL A 394 6.59 -9.84 -17.65
N GLY A 395 6.48 -11.15 -17.87
CA GLY A 395 7.14 -12.17 -17.06
C GLY A 395 6.81 -12.08 -15.57
N GLU A 396 7.84 -12.01 -14.72
CA GLU A 396 7.70 -11.87 -13.26
C GLU A 396 7.87 -10.44 -12.75
N ASN A 397 7.79 -9.44 -13.63
CA ASN A 397 7.98 -8.03 -13.27
C ASN A 397 6.99 -7.54 -12.20
N TRP A 398 5.81 -8.16 -12.11
CA TRP A 398 4.82 -7.89 -11.05
C TRP A 398 5.37 -8.04 -9.62
N ARG A 399 6.44 -8.81 -9.41
CA ARG A 399 7.12 -8.91 -8.10
C ARG A 399 7.78 -7.59 -7.66
N MET A 400 8.06 -6.70 -8.61
CA MET A 400 8.63 -5.37 -8.36
C MET A 400 7.60 -4.34 -7.88
N LEU A 401 6.31 -4.69 -7.82
CA LEU A 401 5.29 -3.80 -7.24
C LEU A 401 5.45 -3.64 -5.72
N GLY A 402 6.29 -4.47 -5.09
CA GLY A 402 6.60 -4.40 -3.68
C GLY A 402 5.58 -5.13 -2.80
N ASP A 403 5.38 -4.64 -1.59
CA ASP A 403 4.44 -5.23 -0.64
C ASP A 403 2.96 -5.00 -1.05
N SER A 404 2.03 -5.62 -0.31
CA SER A 404 0.59 -5.46 -0.55
C SER A 404 0.13 -3.99 -0.49
N TYR A 405 0.77 -3.16 0.34
CA TYR A 405 0.43 -1.75 0.47
C TYR A 405 0.87 -0.96 -0.76
N GLN A 406 2.10 -1.19 -1.24
CA GLN A 406 2.62 -0.58 -2.47
C GLN A 406 1.81 -1.04 -3.70
N CYS A 407 1.46 -2.32 -3.79
CA CYS A 407 0.56 -2.86 -4.82
C CYS A 407 -0.81 -2.15 -4.81
N SER A 408 -1.40 -1.99 -3.62
CA SER A 408 -2.69 -1.31 -3.48
C SER A 408 -2.63 0.16 -3.88
N ILE A 409 -1.51 0.84 -3.62
CA ILE A 409 -1.29 2.23 -4.05
C ILE A 409 -1.18 2.30 -5.57
N TYR A 410 -0.40 1.39 -6.18
CA TYR A 410 -0.21 1.34 -7.62
C TYR A 410 -1.54 1.14 -8.35
N TYR A 411 -2.27 0.07 -8.03
CA TYR A 411 -3.55 -0.22 -8.68
C TYR A 411 -4.64 0.80 -8.33
N GLY A 412 -4.60 1.39 -7.15
CA GLY A 412 -5.51 2.49 -6.80
C GLY A 412 -5.31 3.73 -7.67
N ARG A 413 -4.05 4.11 -7.95
CA ARG A 413 -3.72 5.22 -8.85
C ARG A 413 -4.10 4.91 -10.30
N PHE A 414 -3.77 3.71 -10.76
CA PHE A 414 -4.11 3.26 -12.11
C PHE A 414 -5.63 3.23 -12.31
N PHE A 415 -6.38 2.64 -11.37
CA PHE A 415 -7.84 2.55 -11.46
C PHE A 415 -8.52 3.92 -11.39
N ASN A 416 -8.04 4.84 -10.55
CA ASN A 416 -8.54 6.22 -10.51
C ASN A 416 -8.31 6.93 -11.85
N LEU A 417 -7.12 6.80 -12.45
CA LEU A 417 -6.83 7.38 -13.77
C LEU A 417 -7.76 6.80 -14.86
N LEU A 418 -8.02 5.49 -14.84
CA LEU A 418 -8.98 4.86 -15.74
C LEU A 418 -10.38 5.45 -15.55
N CYS A 419 -10.87 5.59 -14.32
CA CYS A 419 -12.19 6.17 -14.06
C CYS A 419 -12.30 7.64 -14.53
N MET A 420 -11.19 8.39 -14.51
CA MET A 420 -11.17 9.79 -14.94
C MET A 420 -11.10 9.99 -16.45
N MET A 421 -10.41 9.10 -17.17
CA MET A 421 -9.96 9.35 -18.56
C MET A 421 -10.46 8.32 -19.58
N GLU A 422 -10.82 7.11 -19.16
CA GLU A 422 -11.28 6.05 -20.06
C GLU A 422 -12.79 5.96 -20.17
N HIS A 423 -13.27 5.35 -21.26
CA HIS A 423 -14.68 5.05 -21.44
C HIS A 423 -15.14 3.95 -20.47
N ILE A 424 -16.34 4.09 -19.92
CA ILE A 424 -16.84 3.20 -18.85
C ILE A 424 -16.81 1.71 -19.21
N ASP A 425 -17.06 1.35 -20.47
CA ASP A 425 -17.01 -0.06 -20.90
C ASP A 425 -15.60 -0.67 -20.77
N VAL A 426 -14.55 0.14 -20.95
CA VAL A 426 -13.15 -0.26 -20.74
C VAL A 426 -12.83 -0.29 -19.26
N VAL A 427 -13.28 0.72 -18.50
CA VAL A 427 -13.15 0.74 -17.04
C VAL A 427 -13.78 -0.50 -16.41
N MET A 428 -14.96 -0.93 -16.86
CA MET A 428 -15.63 -2.13 -16.36
C MET A 428 -14.94 -3.44 -16.76
N LYS A 429 -14.16 -3.47 -17.85
CA LYS A 429 -13.30 -4.62 -18.17
C LYS A 429 -12.13 -4.70 -17.18
N TRP A 430 -11.50 -3.56 -16.89
CA TRP A 430 -10.45 -3.48 -15.88
C TRP A 430 -10.95 -3.77 -14.47
N TYR A 431 -12.12 -3.24 -14.10
CA TYR A 431 -12.78 -3.50 -12.82
C TYR A 431 -12.88 -5.00 -12.54
N ARG A 432 -13.43 -5.76 -13.50
CA ARG A 432 -13.55 -7.22 -13.40
C ARG A 432 -12.21 -7.94 -13.39
N ARG A 433 -11.18 -7.39 -14.05
CA ARG A 433 -9.83 -7.99 -14.07
C ARG A 433 -9.09 -7.76 -12.75
N LEU A 434 -9.21 -6.57 -12.16
CA LEU A 434 -8.43 -6.15 -11.00
C LEU A 434 -9.06 -6.56 -9.66
N ILE A 435 -10.39 -6.54 -9.56
CA ILE A 435 -11.12 -6.70 -8.29
C ILE A 435 -11.85 -8.06 -8.29
N PRO A 436 -11.70 -8.90 -7.25
CA PRO A 436 -10.92 -8.72 -6.02
C PRO A 436 -9.46 -9.22 -6.10
N SER A 437 -9.03 -9.77 -7.25
CA SER A 437 -7.79 -10.56 -7.36
C SER A 437 -6.48 -9.79 -7.10
N LEU A 438 -6.38 -8.53 -7.52
CA LEU A 438 -5.17 -7.69 -7.33
C LEU A 438 -5.38 -6.50 -6.42
N TYR A 439 -6.60 -5.98 -6.39
CA TYR A 439 -6.89 -4.69 -5.81
C TYR A 439 -8.21 -4.72 -5.07
N TYR A 440 -8.20 -4.13 -3.88
CA TYR A 440 -9.38 -3.85 -3.08
C TYR A 440 -9.61 -2.34 -3.13
N PRO A 441 -10.68 -1.87 -3.80
CA PRO A 441 -10.91 -0.44 -3.96
C PRO A 441 -11.14 0.21 -2.60
N ASN A 442 -10.52 1.37 -2.40
CA ASN A 442 -10.83 2.20 -1.24
C ASN A 442 -12.15 2.97 -1.49
N PRO A 443 -12.74 3.61 -0.46
CA PRO A 443 -13.98 4.37 -0.65
C PRO A 443 -13.89 5.43 -1.75
N GLN A 444 -12.73 6.10 -1.90
CA GLN A 444 -12.55 7.10 -2.96
C GLN A 444 -12.58 6.47 -4.36
N GLY A 445 -11.89 5.35 -4.58
CA GLY A 445 -11.89 4.64 -5.85
C GLY A 445 -13.27 4.13 -6.25
N LEU A 446 -14.12 3.77 -5.27
CA LEU A 446 -15.53 3.46 -5.53
C LEU A 446 -16.30 4.70 -5.99
N LYS A 447 -16.08 5.86 -5.37
CA LYS A 447 -16.70 7.12 -5.80
C LYS A 447 -16.25 7.57 -7.19
N ASP A 448 -14.96 7.42 -7.49
CA ASP A 448 -14.42 7.72 -8.82
C ASP A 448 -15.10 6.85 -9.89
N LEU A 449 -15.37 5.57 -9.59
CA LEU A 449 -16.15 4.69 -10.47
C LEU A 449 -17.61 5.15 -10.60
N LEU A 450 -18.24 5.58 -9.51
CA LEU A 450 -19.62 6.11 -9.53
C LEU A 450 -19.72 7.38 -10.39
N GLN A 451 -18.74 8.28 -10.27
CA GLN A 451 -18.66 9.48 -11.09
C GLN A 451 -18.41 9.16 -12.57
N ALA A 452 -17.62 8.13 -12.88
CA ALA A 452 -17.42 7.66 -14.25
C ALA A 452 -18.72 7.13 -14.88
N LEU A 453 -19.51 6.36 -14.12
CA LEU A 453 -20.83 5.88 -14.56
C LEU A 453 -21.81 7.02 -14.82
N GLU A 454 -21.80 8.02 -13.95
CA GLU A 454 -22.63 9.21 -14.10
C GLU A 454 -22.27 9.96 -15.38
N THR A 455 -20.98 10.18 -15.62
CA THR A 455 -20.47 10.91 -16.79
C THR A 455 -20.90 10.23 -18.10
N ASP A 456 -20.83 8.90 -18.16
CA ASP A 456 -21.24 8.12 -19.33
C ASP A 456 -22.74 7.75 -19.33
N SER A 457 -23.53 8.25 -18.37
CA SER A 457 -24.97 7.98 -18.23
C SER A 457 -25.34 6.49 -18.15
N ARG A 458 -24.44 5.66 -17.60
CA ARG A 458 -24.60 4.20 -17.42
C ARG A 458 -25.08 3.82 -16.02
N LEU A 459 -26.11 4.51 -15.54
CA LEU A 459 -26.69 4.29 -14.21
C LEU A 459 -27.39 2.92 -14.09
N ASP A 460 -27.64 2.23 -15.22
CA ASP A 460 -28.15 0.86 -15.28
C ASP A 460 -27.27 -0.15 -14.52
N LEU A 461 -25.98 0.14 -14.37
CA LEU A 461 -25.01 -0.74 -13.71
C LEU A 461 -24.95 -0.57 -12.18
N LEU A 462 -25.56 0.48 -11.62
CA LEU A 462 -25.53 0.77 -10.17
C LEU A 462 -26.00 -0.41 -9.28
N PRO A 463 -27.03 -1.20 -9.64
CA PRO A 463 -27.46 -2.33 -8.80
C PRO A 463 -26.41 -3.43 -8.70
N ALA A 464 -25.65 -3.67 -9.77
CA ALA A 464 -24.55 -4.64 -9.76
C ALA A 464 -23.40 -4.12 -8.90
N ILE A 465 -23.02 -2.86 -9.08
CA ILE A 465 -21.93 -2.24 -8.31
C ILE A 465 -22.30 -2.13 -6.83
N TRP A 466 -23.57 -1.89 -6.49
CA TRP A 466 -24.02 -1.95 -5.09
C TRP A 466 -23.85 -3.33 -4.46
N LYS A 467 -24.07 -4.42 -5.22
CA LYS A 467 -23.78 -5.78 -4.73
C LYS A 467 -22.29 -5.96 -4.45
N ASP A 468 -21.43 -5.43 -5.32
CA ASP A 468 -19.98 -5.48 -5.14
C ASP A 468 -19.51 -4.61 -3.97
N ILE A 469 -20.07 -3.41 -3.78
CA ILE A 469 -19.81 -2.55 -2.60
C ILE A 469 -20.12 -3.31 -1.30
N ARG A 470 -21.23 -4.07 -1.27
CA ARG A 470 -21.55 -4.93 -0.12
C ARG A 470 -20.58 -6.10 0.04
N SER A 471 -20.24 -6.79 -1.04
CA SER A 471 -19.31 -7.94 -0.97
C SER A 471 -17.91 -7.51 -0.53
N LEU A 472 -17.48 -6.30 -0.90
CA LEU A 472 -16.23 -5.67 -0.51
C LEU A 472 -16.29 -5.00 0.89
N GLY A 473 -17.43 -5.05 1.58
CA GLY A 473 -17.54 -4.55 2.97
C GLY A 473 -17.57 -3.03 3.11
N HIS A 474 -17.97 -2.30 2.06
CA HIS A 474 -18.14 -0.84 2.05
C HIS A 474 -19.60 -0.40 2.29
N ASP A 475 -20.48 -1.32 2.65
CA ASP A 475 -21.90 -1.11 2.93
C ASP A 475 -22.17 -0.17 4.12
N ASN A 476 -21.18 -0.01 5.01
CA ASN A 476 -21.25 0.84 6.19
C ASN A 476 -20.59 2.22 6.02
N LYS A 477 -20.15 2.57 4.80
CA LYS A 477 -19.50 3.85 4.52
C LYS A 477 -20.54 4.86 4.06
N LEU A 478 -21.02 5.68 4.99
CA LEU A 478 -22.09 6.68 4.75
C LEU A 478 -21.88 7.49 3.48
N ASP A 479 -20.65 7.93 3.25
CA ASP A 479 -20.27 8.78 2.15
C ASP A 479 -20.40 8.08 0.78
N VAL A 480 -20.12 6.78 0.70
CA VAL A 480 -20.33 5.98 -0.53
C VAL A 480 -21.81 5.64 -0.71
N VAL A 481 -22.49 5.24 0.37
CA VAL A 481 -23.90 4.86 0.34
C VAL A 481 -24.79 6.03 -0.07
N GLU A 482 -24.54 7.21 0.48
CA GLU A 482 -25.28 8.44 0.14
C GLU A 482 -25.09 8.82 -1.33
N GLU A 483 -23.89 8.68 -1.86
CA GLU A 483 -23.59 8.97 -3.28
C GLU A 483 -24.31 8.00 -4.22
N VAL A 484 -24.27 6.69 -3.94
CA VAL A 484 -25.02 5.67 -4.70
C VAL A 484 -26.53 5.98 -4.72
N LEU A 485 -27.11 6.28 -3.55
CA LEU A 485 -28.53 6.62 -3.45
C LEU A 485 -28.88 7.91 -4.20
N THR A 486 -28.01 8.92 -4.12
CA THR A 486 -28.21 10.21 -4.79
C THR A 486 -28.21 10.04 -6.30
N LEU A 487 -27.27 9.25 -6.84
CA LEU A 487 -27.20 8.95 -8.28
C LEU A 487 -28.44 8.19 -8.76
N MET A 488 -28.90 7.18 -8.02
CA MET A 488 -30.13 6.45 -8.36
C MET A 488 -31.38 7.36 -8.31
N ALA A 489 -31.45 8.29 -7.36
CA ALA A 489 -32.61 9.15 -7.14
C ALA A 489 -32.66 10.38 -8.05
N ARG A 490 -31.59 10.69 -8.79
CA ARG A 490 -31.49 11.91 -9.60
C ARG A 490 -32.43 11.92 -10.80
N GLU A 491 -32.53 10.80 -11.52
CA GLU A 491 -33.28 10.70 -12.78
C GLU A 491 -34.34 9.60 -12.77
N LYS A 492 -35.32 9.70 -13.68
CA LYS A 492 -36.34 8.67 -13.89
C LYS A 492 -35.89 7.75 -15.02
N HIS A 493 -35.73 6.47 -14.70
CA HIS A 493 -35.32 5.43 -15.65
C HIS A 493 -36.50 4.57 -16.11
N SER A 494 -36.22 3.56 -16.95
CA SER A 494 -37.22 2.55 -17.33
C SER A 494 -37.79 1.85 -16.08
N PRO A 495 -39.03 1.31 -16.16
CA PRO A 495 -39.68 0.69 -15.00
C PRO A 495 -38.87 -0.47 -14.41
N GLU A 496 -38.18 -1.24 -15.25
CA GLU A 496 -37.30 -2.34 -14.81
C GLU A 496 -36.11 -1.84 -13.97
N VAL A 497 -35.47 -0.75 -14.39
CA VAL A 497 -34.34 -0.15 -13.66
C VAL A 497 -34.83 0.48 -12.36
N GLN A 498 -36.00 1.15 -12.36
CA GLN A 498 -36.57 1.71 -11.14
C GLN A 498 -36.92 0.63 -10.10
N GLU A 499 -37.44 -0.52 -10.53
CA GLU A 499 -37.69 -1.66 -9.65
C GLU A 499 -36.38 -2.18 -9.04
N SER A 500 -35.31 -2.27 -9.84
CA SER A 500 -33.99 -2.68 -9.36
C SER A 500 -33.40 -1.67 -8.35
N PHE A 501 -33.58 -0.36 -8.58
CA PHE A 501 -33.12 0.70 -7.67
C PHE A 501 -33.91 0.67 -6.37
N ALA A 502 -35.22 0.44 -6.42
CA ALA A 502 -36.04 0.27 -5.23
C ALA A 502 -35.60 -0.95 -4.40
N GLN A 503 -35.22 -2.05 -5.05
CA GLN A 503 -34.63 -3.20 -4.32
C GLN A 503 -33.30 -2.83 -3.66
N CYS A 504 -32.41 -2.12 -4.35
CA CYS A 504 -31.17 -1.61 -3.75
C CYS A 504 -31.43 -0.68 -2.57
N ALA A 505 -32.42 0.21 -2.65
CA ALA A 505 -32.80 1.10 -1.57
C ALA A 505 -33.32 0.36 -0.33
N LEU A 506 -34.08 -0.73 -0.53
CA LEU A 506 -34.50 -1.62 0.56
C LEU A 506 -33.31 -2.35 1.18
N ASP A 507 -32.40 -2.86 0.35
CA ASP A 507 -31.17 -3.50 0.82
C ASP A 507 -30.34 -2.51 1.67
N VAL A 508 -30.18 -1.26 1.23
CA VAL A 508 -29.53 -0.19 2.01
C VAL A 508 -30.26 0.01 3.34
N LYS A 509 -31.60 0.11 3.33
CA LYS A 509 -32.41 0.26 4.55
C LYS A 509 -32.10 -0.83 5.58
N THR A 510 -31.95 -2.10 5.15
CA THR A 510 -31.61 -3.19 6.08
C THR A 510 -30.25 -3.01 6.77
N VAL A 511 -29.30 -2.32 6.13
CA VAL A 511 -28.00 -1.99 6.73
C VAL A 511 -28.16 -0.95 7.85
N PHE A 512 -29.04 0.04 7.67
CA PHE A 512 -29.35 1.07 8.67
C PHE A 512 -30.20 0.54 9.84
N ASP A 513 -31.14 -0.38 9.57
CA ASP A 513 -31.98 -1.01 10.59
C ASP A 513 -31.16 -1.91 11.55
N GLY A 514 -29.92 -2.22 11.18
CA GLY A 514 -28.89 -2.81 12.04
C GLY A 514 -28.87 -4.34 12.01
N ASN A 515 -27.72 -4.89 11.62
CA ASN A 515 -27.34 -6.26 11.99
C ASN A 515 -26.65 -6.24 13.37
N ARG A 516 -27.02 -7.19 14.25
CA ARG A 516 -26.45 -7.31 15.61
C ARG A 516 -24.92 -7.22 15.58
N GLY A 517 -24.36 -6.13 16.11
CA GLY A 517 -22.91 -5.96 16.33
C GLY A 517 -22.18 -4.89 15.51
N ARG A 518 -22.84 -4.15 14.59
CA ARG A 518 -22.24 -2.98 13.91
C ARG A 518 -22.80 -1.67 14.48
N PRO A 519 -22.01 -0.57 14.56
CA PRO A 519 -22.53 0.74 14.94
C PRO A 519 -23.64 1.15 13.96
N SER A 520 -24.80 1.55 14.49
CA SER A 520 -25.93 2.02 13.70
C SER A 520 -25.54 3.27 12.92
N LEU A 521 -25.76 3.26 11.61
CA LEU A 521 -25.57 4.42 10.76
C LEU A 521 -26.62 5.49 11.09
N GLU A 522 -26.22 6.76 11.13
CA GLU A 522 -27.16 7.87 11.38
C GLU A 522 -27.97 8.18 10.13
N TRP A 523 -29.30 8.30 10.29
CA TRP A 523 -30.19 8.71 9.21
C TRP A 523 -30.00 10.19 8.88
N SER A 524 -29.51 10.49 7.68
CA SER A 524 -29.50 11.84 7.10
C SER A 524 -30.82 12.13 6.38
N THR A 525 -31.16 13.42 6.25
CA THR A 525 -32.33 13.87 5.48
C THR A 525 -32.25 13.42 4.02
N SER A 526 -31.05 13.51 3.43
CA SER A 526 -30.75 13.10 2.05
C SER A 526 -31.00 11.61 1.83
N ILE A 527 -30.47 10.74 2.71
CA ILE A 527 -30.62 9.28 2.59
C ILE A 527 -32.10 8.88 2.73
N LEU A 528 -32.79 9.39 3.74
CA LEU A 528 -34.23 9.13 3.91
C LEU A 528 -35.04 9.62 2.70
N SER A 529 -34.71 10.79 2.17
CA SER A 529 -35.38 11.38 1.00
C SER A 529 -35.16 10.55 -0.25
N ASN A 530 -33.91 10.17 -0.53
CA ASN A 530 -33.54 9.41 -1.72
C ASN A 530 -34.17 8.01 -1.70
N ILE A 531 -34.12 7.29 -0.56
CA ILE A 531 -34.78 5.98 -0.42
C ILE A 531 -36.29 6.12 -0.64
N THR A 532 -36.93 7.13 -0.04
CA THR A 532 -38.37 7.34 -0.19
C THR A 532 -38.75 7.65 -1.63
N SER A 533 -38.00 8.51 -2.32
CA SER A 533 -38.21 8.84 -3.74
C SER A 533 -38.06 7.60 -4.63
N LEU A 534 -37.04 6.77 -4.40
CA LEU A 534 -36.83 5.53 -5.16
C LEU A 534 -37.99 4.53 -4.99
N LEU A 535 -38.50 4.37 -3.76
CA LEU A 535 -39.65 3.50 -3.49
C LEU A 535 -40.94 4.02 -4.14
N LEU A 536 -41.15 5.34 -4.15
CA LEU A 536 -42.29 5.97 -4.81
C LEU A 536 -42.29 5.76 -6.32
N ARG A 537 -41.12 5.90 -6.97
CA ARG A 537 -40.95 5.72 -8.41
C ARG A 537 -41.28 4.28 -8.85
N ALA A 538 -40.91 3.29 -8.04
CA ALA A 538 -41.28 1.88 -8.24
C ALA A 538 -42.70 1.51 -7.76
N ASN A 539 -43.54 2.48 -7.39
CA ASN A 539 -44.90 2.28 -6.88
C ASN A 539 -45.00 1.43 -5.59
N LYS A 540 -43.94 1.36 -4.77
CA LYS A 540 -43.91 0.67 -3.46
C LYS A 540 -44.41 1.58 -2.34
N THR A 541 -45.64 2.07 -2.47
CA THR A 541 -46.22 3.12 -1.62
C THR A 541 -46.26 2.78 -0.13
N GLN A 542 -46.59 1.54 0.24
CA GLN A 542 -46.62 1.12 1.66
C GLN A 542 -45.24 1.24 2.33
N GLN A 543 -44.17 0.87 1.62
CA GLN A 543 -42.81 0.95 2.13
C GLN A 543 -42.31 2.40 2.17
N ALA A 544 -42.69 3.22 1.18
CA ALA A 544 -42.42 4.66 1.18
C ALA A 544 -43.09 5.38 2.37
N TRP A 545 -44.32 5.00 2.73
CA TRP A 545 -45.00 5.50 3.94
C TRP A 545 -44.24 5.17 5.22
N ALA A 546 -43.72 3.95 5.34
CA ALA A 546 -42.90 3.57 6.49
C ALA A 546 -41.61 4.42 6.58
N MET A 547 -41.02 4.80 5.44
CA MET A 547 -39.85 5.70 5.42
C MET A 547 -40.19 7.12 5.86
N LEU A 548 -41.38 7.65 5.53
CA LEU A 548 -41.82 8.97 6.00
C LEU A 548 -41.95 9.03 7.54
N GLN A 549 -42.38 7.94 8.17
CA GLN A 549 -42.45 7.87 9.64
C GLN A 549 -41.06 7.96 10.29
N LEU A 550 -40.01 7.47 9.61
CA LEU A 550 -38.62 7.56 10.09
C LEU A 550 -38.07 8.98 10.11
N PHE A 551 -38.63 9.91 9.32
CA PHE A 551 -38.27 11.33 9.44
C PHE A 551 -38.67 11.88 10.82
N GLN A 552 -39.86 11.51 11.29
CA GLN A 552 -40.36 11.96 12.60
C GLN A 552 -39.56 11.33 13.74
N SER A 553 -39.28 10.04 13.68
CA SER A 553 -38.53 9.34 14.74
C SER A 553 -37.09 9.83 14.87
N ASN A 554 -36.49 10.30 13.78
CA ASN A 554 -35.09 10.78 13.74
C ASN A 554 -34.96 12.32 13.78
N ASN A 555 -36.06 13.05 14.03
CA ASN A 555 -36.10 14.53 14.04
C ASN A 555 -35.51 15.16 12.76
N ARG A 556 -35.85 14.60 11.59
CA ARG A 556 -35.42 15.08 10.28
C ARG A 556 -36.61 15.67 9.52
N VAL A 557 -36.38 16.72 8.75
CA VAL A 557 -37.44 17.41 7.99
C VAL A 557 -37.43 16.91 6.53
N PRO A 558 -38.55 16.43 5.98
CA PRO A 558 -38.62 16.00 4.59
C PRO A 558 -38.61 17.21 3.63
N PRO A 559 -37.89 17.13 2.50
CA PRO A 559 -37.80 18.24 1.55
C PRO A 559 -39.12 18.42 0.77
N GLU A 560 -39.44 19.66 0.40
CA GLU A 560 -40.66 20.02 -0.34
C GLU A 560 -40.81 19.22 -1.66
N GLY A 561 -39.72 18.97 -2.37
CA GLY A 561 -39.72 18.18 -3.60
C GLY A 561 -40.23 16.75 -3.41
N LEU A 562 -39.85 16.10 -2.30
CA LEU A 562 -40.29 14.74 -1.97
C LEU A 562 -41.79 14.70 -1.67
N MET A 563 -42.30 15.68 -0.93
CA MET A 563 -43.73 15.77 -0.59
C MET A 563 -44.59 15.95 -1.84
N ASN A 564 -44.13 16.76 -2.80
CA ASN A 564 -44.79 16.94 -4.09
C ASN A 564 -44.78 15.66 -4.95
N GLU A 565 -43.68 14.90 -4.96
CA GLU A 565 -43.59 13.61 -5.65
C GLU A 565 -44.55 12.60 -5.03
N PHE A 566 -44.60 12.53 -3.70
CA PHE A 566 -45.50 11.66 -2.95
C PHE A 566 -46.98 11.96 -3.25
N LEU A 567 -47.38 13.24 -3.24
CA LEU A 567 -48.74 13.66 -3.56
C LEU A 567 -49.15 13.26 -4.99
N SER A 568 -48.22 13.38 -5.94
CA SER A 568 -48.45 12.99 -7.35
C SER A 568 -48.66 11.48 -7.50
N VAL A 569 -47.95 10.66 -6.72
CA VAL A 569 -48.15 9.21 -6.68
C VAL A 569 -49.48 8.85 -6.00
N CYS A 570 -49.87 9.57 -4.94
CA CYS A 570 -51.19 9.43 -4.32
C CYS A 570 -52.33 9.73 -5.30
N HIS A 571 -52.16 10.73 -6.17
CA HIS A 571 -53.13 11.09 -7.22
C HIS A 571 -53.27 9.96 -8.25
N ASN A 572 -52.14 9.48 -8.78
CA ASN A 572 -52.13 8.36 -9.74
C ASN A 572 -52.76 7.08 -9.18
N ASN A 573 -52.62 6.83 -7.87
CA ASN A 573 -53.19 5.67 -7.19
C ASN A 573 -54.61 5.91 -6.64
N GLY A 574 -55.19 7.10 -6.81
CA GLY A 574 -56.54 7.45 -6.35
C GLY A 574 -56.73 7.45 -4.81
N SER A 575 -55.65 7.60 -4.04
CA SER A 575 -55.71 7.51 -2.57
C SER A 575 -55.93 8.87 -1.92
N ALA A 576 -57.19 9.31 -1.85
CA ALA A 576 -57.58 10.59 -1.22
C ALA A 576 -57.21 10.66 0.27
N ARG A 577 -57.38 9.55 1.01
CA ARG A 577 -57.00 9.47 2.42
C ARG A 577 -55.50 9.65 2.64
N GLY A 578 -54.67 9.00 1.81
CA GLY A 578 -53.21 9.15 1.90
C GLY A 578 -52.74 10.58 1.60
N ALA A 579 -53.42 11.28 0.68
CA ALA A 579 -53.11 12.68 0.39
C ALA A 579 -53.41 13.60 1.58
N VAL A 580 -54.55 13.39 2.27
CA VAL A 580 -54.91 14.14 3.49
C VAL A 580 -53.91 13.87 4.61
N ASP A 581 -53.57 12.60 4.86
CA ASP A 581 -52.61 12.20 5.89
C ASP A 581 -51.21 12.81 5.61
N LEU A 582 -50.82 12.96 4.34
CA LEU A 582 -49.55 13.57 3.93
C LEU A 582 -49.52 15.08 4.24
N VAL A 583 -50.62 15.81 4.00
CA VAL A 583 -50.74 17.24 4.32
C VAL A 583 -50.79 17.49 5.83
N GLN A 584 -51.45 16.60 6.58
CA GLN A 584 -51.39 16.65 8.04
C GLN A 584 -49.97 16.39 8.56
N LEU A 585 -49.24 15.46 7.96
CA LEU A 585 -47.84 15.21 8.30
C LEU A 585 -46.96 16.42 7.96
N SER A 586 -47.17 17.08 6.82
CA SER A 586 -46.42 18.31 6.47
C SER A 586 -46.69 19.45 7.45
N ALA A 587 -47.94 19.56 7.93
CA ALA A 587 -48.33 20.52 8.97
C ALA A 587 -47.65 20.20 10.31
N ALA A 588 -47.53 18.92 10.68
CA ALA A 588 -46.82 18.50 11.89
C ALA A 588 -45.32 18.85 11.86
N PHE A 589 -44.71 18.92 10.68
CA PHE A 589 -43.34 19.41 10.47
C PHE A 589 -43.24 20.93 10.29
N CYS A 590 -44.36 21.66 10.33
CA CYS A 590 -44.43 23.10 10.08
C CYS A 590 -43.80 23.52 8.74
N LEU A 591 -44.00 22.73 7.68
CA LEU A 591 -43.41 23.03 6.36
C LEU A 591 -44.08 24.24 5.69
N PRO A 592 -43.33 25.20 5.14
CA PRO A 592 -43.89 26.32 4.36
C PRO A 592 -44.72 25.87 3.15
N ALA A 593 -44.40 24.68 2.61
CA ALA A 593 -45.10 24.08 1.49
C ALA A 593 -46.50 23.53 1.83
N THR A 594 -46.88 23.47 3.12
CA THR A 594 -48.15 22.87 3.58
C THR A 594 -49.37 23.53 2.96
N SER A 595 -49.40 24.88 2.87
CA SER A 595 -50.51 25.62 2.26
C SER A 595 -50.65 25.34 0.76
N LYS A 596 -49.53 25.22 0.04
CA LYS A 596 -49.50 24.86 -1.38
C LYS A 596 -49.95 23.41 -1.64
N LEU A 597 -49.51 22.48 -0.79
CA LEU A 597 -49.92 21.07 -0.85
C LEU A 597 -51.41 20.90 -0.52
N ALA A 598 -51.93 21.65 0.46
CA ALA A 598 -53.36 21.67 0.80
C ALA A 598 -54.22 22.18 -0.37
N LYS A 599 -53.86 23.32 -0.97
CA LYS A 599 -54.51 23.89 -2.18
C LYS A 599 -54.55 22.88 -3.33
N ARG A 600 -53.43 22.20 -3.58
CA ARG A 600 -53.33 21.19 -4.65
C ARG A 600 -54.18 19.95 -4.35
N THR A 601 -54.19 19.47 -3.11
CA THR A 601 -54.99 18.31 -2.70
C THR A 601 -56.49 18.56 -2.79
N LEU A 602 -56.94 19.78 -2.44
CA LEU A 602 -58.35 20.21 -2.59
C LEU A 602 -58.81 20.26 -4.05
N ALA A 603 -57.90 20.53 -4.98
CA ALA A 603 -58.19 20.64 -6.41
C ALA A 603 -58.11 19.30 -7.16
N GLU A 604 -57.20 18.40 -6.76
CA GLU A 604 -56.86 17.18 -7.50
C GLU A 604 -57.58 15.90 -6.99
N PHE A 605 -58.30 15.95 -5.86
CA PHE A 605 -58.93 14.77 -5.25
C PHE A 605 -60.41 14.98 -4.89
N ASP A 606 -61.20 13.91 -5.02
CA ASP A 606 -62.57 13.84 -4.52
C ASP A 606 -62.55 13.52 -3.01
N LEU A 607 -62.80 14.55 -2.18
CA LEU A 607 -62.66 14.51 -0.73
C LEU A 607 -64.02 14.52 -0.02
N THR A 608 -64.10 13.88 1.15
CA THR A 608 -65.28 13.98 2.03
C THR A 608 -65.35 15.36 2.70
N GLU A 609 -66.53 15.76 3.19
CA GLU A 609 -66.73 17.07 3.84
C GLU A 609 -65.79 17.28 5.05
N GLU A 610 -65.55 16.22 5.83
CA GLU A 610 -64.61 16.23 6.96
C GLU A 610 -63.16 16.47 6.51
N GLN A 611 -62.73 15.83 5.43
CA GLN A 611 -61.39 15.99 4.86
C GLN A 611 -61.18 17.39 4.25
N ARG A 612 -62.23 17.96 3.64
CA ARG A 612 -62.22 19.34 3.14
C ARG A 612 -62.04 20.35 4.26
N SER A 613 -62.77 20.20 5.38
CA SER A 613 -62.67 21.10 6.54
C SER A 613 -61.24 21.15 7.08
N ILE A 614 -60.62 19.97 7.27
CA ILE A 614 -59.25 19.84 7.77
C ILE A 614 -58.24 20.54 6.84
N LEU A 615 -58.36 20.34 5.53
CA LEU A 615 -57.43 20.92 4.56
C LEU A 615 -57.60 22.43 4.40
N SER A 616 -58.84 22.96 4.48
CA SER A 616 -59.10 24.40 4.43
C SER A 616 -58.60 25.14 5.67
N GLU A 617 -58.63 24.51 6.85
CA GLU A 617 -58.00 25.05 8.07
C GLU A 617 -56.48 25.16 7.90
N LEU A 618 -55.83 24.10 7.40
CA LEU A 618 -54.38 24.06 7.15
C LEU A 618 -53.93 24.99 6.01
N GLU A 619 -54.79 25.25 5.03
CA GLU A 619 -54.58 26.26 3.99
C GLU A 619 -54.55 27.67 4.58
N SER A 620 -55.54 28.02 5.41
CA SER A 620 -55.67 29.36 6.01
C SER A 620 -54.58 29.67 7.05
N ALA A 621 -54.06 28.65 7.74
CA ALA A 621 -52.98 28.79 8.72
C ALA A 621 -51.63 29.18 8.11
N GLY A 622 -51.42 28.96 6.80
CA GLY A 622 -50.17 29.31 6.11
C GLY A 622 -50.14 30.73 5.53
N GLU A 623 -51.29 31.42 5.42
CA GLU A 623 -51.38 32.79 4.87
C GLU A 623 -51.06 33.88 5.91
N THR A 624 -50.78 33.52 7.16
CA THR A 624 -50.50 34.46 8.26
C THR A 624 -49.02 34.75 8.49
N PHE A 625 -48.11 34.17 7.69
CA PHE A 625 -46.65 34.27 7.87
C PHE A 625 -45.87 34.88 6.69
N ASP A 626 -46.55 35.49 5.71
CA ASP A 626 -45.90 36.27 4.63
C ASP A 626 -45.51 37.70 5.08
#